data_AF-A0A558AS75-F1
#
_entry.id   AF-A0A558AS75-F1
#
_cell.length_a   1.000
_cell.length_b   1.000
_cell.length_c   1.000
_cell.angle_alpha   90.00
_cell.angle_beta   90.00
_cell.angle_gamma   90.00
#
_symmetry.space_group_name_H-M   'P 1'
#
loop_
_entity.id
_entity.type
_entity.pdbx_description
1 polymer ?
#
loop_
_entity_poly.entity_id
_entity_poly.type
_entity_poly.pdbx_seq_one_letter_code
_entity_poly.pdbx_strand_id
1 'polypeptide(L)'
;MAHEQHQQLIQTLHECMEACNHCYDACLREEDVKMMAECIRLDRECADICAFLEQALTRNSPFSSDLAAVCAKVCEACGNECQKHDHDHCQKCADACFKCAEACKEIA
;
A
#
# COMPACT_ATOMS: atom_id res chain seq x y z
N MET A 1 -12.14 21.55 -7.78
CA MET A 1 -11.76 20.74 -8.96
C MET A 1 -11.67 19.28 -8.53
N ALA A 2 -11.86 18.29 -9.41
CA ALA A 2 -11.81 16.87 -9.00
C ALA A 2 -10.49 16.47 -8.28
N HIS A 3 -9.40 17.21 -8.54
CA HIS A 3 -8.14 17.15 -7.80
C HIS A 3 -8.24 17.37 -6.28
N GLU A 4 -9.18 18.20 -5.81
CA GLU A 4 -9.38 18.47 -4.37
C GLU A 4 -10.17 17.35 -3.69
N GLN A 5 -11.00 16.63 -4.45
CA GLN A 5 -11.94 15.64 -3.91
C GLN A 5 -11.23 14.34 -3.46
N HIS A 6 -10.05 14.05 -4.03
CA HIS A 6 -9.24 12.88 -3.70
C HIS A 6 -7.87 13.21 -3.09
N GLN A 7 -7.60 14.48 -2.78
CA GLN A 7 -6.26 14.91 -2.36
C GLN A 7 -5.74 14.15 -1.14
N GLN A 8 -6.62 13.89 -0.15
CA GLN A 8 -6.26 13.11 1.03
C GLN A 8 -5.94 11.64 0.69
N LEU A 9 -6.74 11.01 -0.17
CA LEU A 9 -6.52 9.62 -0.58
C LEU A 9 -5.25 9.48 -1.42
N ILE A 10 -4.99 10.41 -2.33
CA ILE A 10 -3.75 10.46 -3.13
C ILE A 10 -2.53 10.51 -2.21
N GLN A 11 -2.57 11.34 -1.17
CA GLN A 11 -1.49 11.42 -0.18
C GLN A 11 -1.32 10.09 0.58
N THR A 12 -2.42 9.48 1.04
CA THR A 12 -2.37 8.19 1.75
C THR A 12 -1.81 7.06 0.85
N LEU A 13 -2.20 7.02 -0.43
CA LEU A 13 -1.69 6.06 -1.41
C LEU A 13 -0.20 6.23 -1.62
N HIS A 14 0.26 7.48 -1.74
CA HIS A 14 1.65 7.82 -1.91
C HIS A 14 2.49 7.37 -0.71
N GLU A 15 2.05 7.70 0.51
CA GLU A 15 2.72 7.29 1.76
C GLU A 15 2.79 5.77 1.90
N CYS A 16 1.71 5.06 1.54
CA CYS A 16 1.68 3.60 1.55
C CYS A 16 2.65 3.01 0.53
N MET A 17 2.69 3.56 -0.69
CA MET A 17 3.62 3.14 -1.74
C MET A 17 5.08 3.35 -1.31
N GLU A 18 5.41 4.50 -0.73
CA GLU A 18 6.76 4.77 -0.21
C GLU A 18 7.15 3.81 0.91
N ALA A 19 6.25 3.58 1.88
CA ALA A 19 6.47 2.65 2.99
C ALA A 19 6.69 1.20 2.49
N CYS A 20 5.87 0.74 1.54
CA CYS A 20 6.02 -0.60 0.94
C CYS A 20 7.35 -0.74 0.20
N ASN A 21 7.76 0.26 -0.60
CA ASN A 21 9.06 0.21 -1.29
C ASN A 21 10.25 0.22 -0.30
N HIS A 22 10.14 0.98 0.79
CA HIS A 22 11.15 0.97 1.85
C HIS A 22 11.23 -0.40 2.55
N CYS A 23 10.08 -0.98 2.90
CA CYS A 23 9.97 -2.29 3.53
C CYS A 23 10.50 -3.40 2.61
N TYR A 24 10.12 -3.39 1.33
CA TYR A 24 10.64 -4.29 0.29
C TYR A 24 12.17 -4.32 0.27
N ASP A 25 12.79 -3.14 0.20
CA ASP A 25 14.25 -2.99 0.12
C ASP A 25 14.95 -3.32 1.45
N ALA A 26 14.29 -3.08 2.59
CA ALA A 26 14.79 -3.45 3.92
C ALA A 26 14.73 -4.97 4.14
N CYS A 27 13.60 -5.61 3.84
CA CYS A 27 13.39 -7.06 3.91
C CYS A 27 14.44 -7.85 3.12
N LEU A 28 14.88 -7.33 1.96
CA LEU A 28 15.95 -7.94 1.15
C LEU A 28 17.33 -7.96 1.83
N ARG A 29 17.52 -7.18 2.90
CA ARG A 29 18.77 -7.07 3.67
C ARG A 29 18.71 -7.77 5.02
N GLU A 30 17.57 -8.34 5.40
CA GLU A 30 17.43 -9.10 6.64
C GLU A 30 18.22 -10.41 6.60
N GLU A 31 18.67 -10.88 7.77
CA GLU A 31 19.50 -12.10 7.88
C GLU A 31 18.78 -13.34 7.34
N ASP A 32 17.48 -13.46 7.61
CA ASP A 32 16.64 -14.54 7.09
C ASP A 32 15.66 -14.05 6.02
N VAL A 33 16.21 -13.68 4.87
CA VAL A 33 15.42 -13.25 3.69
C VAL A 33 14.38 -14.27 3.23
N LYS A 34 14.56 -15.56 3.54
CA LYS A 34 13.58 -16.60 3.17
C LYS A 34 12.30 -16.47 3.99
N MET A 35 12.41 -16.11 5.27
CA MET A 35 11.23 -15.79 6.08
C MET A 35 10.53 -14.51 5.62
N MET A 36 11.26 -13.60 4.97
CA MET A 36 10.70 -12.35 4.43
C MET A 36 10.06 -12.50 3.04
N ALA A 37 10.14 -13.69 2.40
CA ALA A 37 9.77 -13.85 1.00
C ALA A 37 8.33 -13.42 0.67
N GLU A 38 7.37 -13.74 1.54
CA GLU A 38 5.97 -13.35 1.35
C GLU A 38 5.75 -11.84 1.62
N CYS A 39 6.46 -11.27 2.61
CA CYS A 39 6.46 -9.84 2.88
C CYS A 39 6.97 -9.07 1.65
N ILE A 40 8.13 -9.44 1.12
CA ILE A 40 8.74 -8.84 -0.09
C ILE A 40 7.77 -8.91 -1.28
N ARG A 41 7.09 -10.05 -1.46
CA ARG A 41 6.12 -10.24 -2.54
C ARG A 41 4.95 -9.28 -2.39
N LEU A 42 4.37 -9.19 -1.19
CA LEU A 42 3.21 -8.34 -0.94
C LEU A 42 3.56 -6.85 -0.91
N ASP A 43 4.72 -6.47 -0.37
CA ASP A 43 5.24 -5.10 -0.42
C ASP A 43 5.32 -4.60 -1.87
N ARG A 44 5.82 -5.46 -2.78
CA ARG A 44 5.92 -5.10 -4.19
C ARG A 44 4.54 -4.93 -4.85
N GLU A 45 3.63 -5.87 -4.62
CA GLU A 45 2.25 -5.78 -5.14
C GLU A 45 1.53 -4.54 -4.60
N CYS A 46 1.69 -4.25 -3.31
CA CYS A 46 1.07 -3.13 -2.63
C CYS A 46 1.60 -1.79 -3.13
N ALA A 47 2.91 -1.66 -3.30
CA ALA A 47 3.52 -0.46 -3.89
C ALA A 47 2.98 -0.20 -5.31
N ASP A 48 2.93 -1.22 -6.16
CA ASP A 48 2.51 -1.07 -7.56
C ASP A 48 1.02 -0.72 -7.68
N ILE A 49 0.14 -1.35 -6.90
CA ILE A 49 -1.30 -1.03 -6.93
C ILE A 49 -1.61 0.35 -6.34
N CYS A 50 -0.94 0.75 -5.26
CA CYS A 50 -1.10 2.08 -4.67
C CYS A 50 -0.69 3.17 -5.68
N ALA A 51 0.47 3.01 -6.32
CA ALA A 51 0.95 3.93 -7.35
C ALA A 51 -0.01 3.99 -8.55
N PHE A 52 -0.56 2.85 -8.97
CA PHE A 52 -1.50 2.81 -10.09
C PHE A 52 -2.81 3.52 -9.75
N LEU A 53 -3.37 3.28 -8.56
CA LEU A 53 -4.59 3.95 -8.12
C LEU A 53 -4.38 5.46 -7.95
N GLU A 54 -3.26 5.88 -7.36
CA GLU A 54 -2.88 7.29 -7.25
C GLU A 54 -2.95 7.99 -8.62
N GLN A 55 -2.30 7.40 -9.61
CA GLN A 55 -2.31 7.90 -10.99
C GLN A 55 -3.70 7.82 -11.64
N ALA A 56 -4.52 6.82 -11.34
CA ALA A 56 -5.88 6.71 -11.84
C ALA A 56 -6.78 7.83 -11.31
N LEU A 57 -6.64 8.19 -10.03
CA LEU A 57 -7.38 9.27 -9.39
C LEU A 57 -7.01 10.63 -9.98
N THR A 58 -5.72 10.91 -10.24
CA THR A 58 -5.31 12.18 -10.88
C THR A 58 -5.93 12.42 -12.26
N ARG A 59 -6.28 11.34 -12.97
CA ARG A 59 -6.92 11.41 -14.30
C ARG A 59 -8.44 11.22 -14.25
N ASN A 60 -9.04 11.19 -13.05
CA ASN A 60 -10.48 10.95 -12.85
C ASN A 60 -10.97 9.68 -13.54
N SER A 61 -10.25 8.57 -13.34
CA SER A 61 -10.59 7.29 -13.94
C SER A 61 -12.04 6.88 -13.63
N PRO A 62 -12.83 6.42 -14.61
CA PRO A 62 -14.17 5.88 -14.35
C PRO A 62 -14.14 4.55 -13.56
N PHE A 63 -12.96 3.94 -13.40
CA PHE A 63 -12.74 2.70 -12.67
C PHE A 63 -12.22 2.93 -11.24
N SER A 64 -12.28 4.16 -10.72
CA SER A 64 -11.64 4.50 -9.44
C SER A 64 -12.17 3.68 -8.25
N SER A 65 -13.48 3.40 -8.20
CA SER A 65 -14.10 2.59 -7.13
C SER A 65 -13.64 1.11 -7.21
N ASP A 66 -13.70 0.49 -8.40
CA ASP A 66 -13.22 -0.88 -8.61
C ASP A 66 -11.71 -1.02 -8.25
N LEU A 67 -10.91 -0.05 -8.66
CA LEU A 67 -9.47 -0.02 -8.36
C LEU A 67 -9.21 0.20 -6.86
N ALA A 68 -10.00 1.05 -6.19
CA ALA A 68 -9.92 1.25 -4.75
C ALA A 68 -10.29 -0.01 -3.97
N ALA A 69 -11.31 -0.76 -4.40
CA ALA A 69 -11.67 -2.05 -3.81
C ALA A 69 -10.51 -3.07 -3.88
N VAL A 70 -9.84 -3.14 -5.04
CA VAL A 70 -8.66 -4.00 -5.22
C VAL A 70 -7.49 -3.51 -4.37
N CYS A 71 -7.20 -2.21 -4.37
CA CYS A 71 -6.13 -1.61 -3.59
C CYS A 71 -6.32 -1.87 -2.09
N ALA A 72 -7.54 -1.69 -1.57
CA ALA A 72 -7.86 -1.98 -0.17
C ALA A 72 -7.53 -3.44 0.20
N LYS A 73 -7.93 -4.40 -0.64
CA LYS A 73 -7.65 -5.82 -0.43
C LYS A 73 -6.15 -6.13 -0.42
N VAL A 74 -5.38 -5.51 -1.33
CA VAL A 74 -3.93 -5.70 -1.38
C VAL A 74 -3.25 -5.05 -0.15
N CYS A 75 -3.67 -3.84 0.22
CA CYS A 75 -3.17 -3.16 1.42
C CYS A 75 -3.43 -3.98 2.68
N GLU A 76 -4.64 -4.54 2.85
CA GLU A 76 -4.92 -5.44 3.99
C GLU A 76 -4.03 -6.68 3.98
N ALA A 77 -3.82 -7.31 2.81
CA ALA A 77 -2.96 -8.48 2.72
C ALA A 77 -1.50 -8.14 3.09
N CYS A 78 -0.98 -7.02 2.58
CA CYS A 78 0.36 -6.54 2.86
C CYS A 78 0.53 -6.18 4.34
N GLY A 79 -0.41 -5.41 4.90
CA GLY A 79 -0.37 -5.03 6.32
C GLY A 79 -0.45 -6.23 7.26
N ASN A 80 -1.29 -7.21 6.95
CA ASN A 80 -1.40 -8.45 7.73
C ASN A 80 -0.15 -9.33 7.65
N GLU A 81 0.62 -9.27 6.56
CA GLU A 81 1.91 -9.96 6.47
C GLU A 81 2.99 -9.19 7.21
N CYS A 82 3.12 -7.89 6.95
CA CYS A 82 4.10 -7.00 7.59
C CYS A 82 4.01 -7.05 9.12
N GLN A 83 2.81 -7.02 9.70
CA GLN A 83 2.62 -7.02 11.16
C GLN A 83 3.15 -8.28 11.86
N LYS A 84 3.38 -9.38 11.12
CA LYS A 84 3.93 -10.63 11.68
C LYS A 84 5.42 -10.53 12.01
N HIS A 85 6.10 -9.53 11.47
CA HIS A 85 7.56 -9.38 11.55
C HIS A 85 7.91 -8.27 12.52
N ASP A 86 8.68 -8.58 13.56
CA ASP A 86 9.08 -7.64 14.63
C ASP A 86 10.27 -6.74 14.22
N HIS A 87 10.16 -6.16 13.01
CA HIS A 87 11.11 -5.18 12.48
C HIS A 87 10.43 -3.82 12.38
N ASP A 88 11.14 -2.76 12.76
CA ASP A 88 10.61 -1.38 12.72
C ASP A 88 10.08 -0.97 11.34
N HIS A 89 10.72 -1.44 10.25
CA HIS A 89 10.29 -1.13 8.88
C HIS A 89 8.98 -1.85 8.53
N CYS A 90 8.84 -3.13 8.90
CA CYS A 90 7.61 -3.90 8.72
C CYS A 90 6.43 -3.30 9.51
N GLN A 91 6.64 -2.91 10.78
CA GLN A 91 5.55 -2.33 11.59
C GLN A 91 5.07 -0.99 11.02
N LYS A 92 5.98 -0.15 10.53
CA LYS A 92 5.61 1.10 9.83
C LYS A 92 4.88 0.83 8.52
N CYS A 93 5.30 -0.18 7.76
CA CYS A 93 4.62 -0.61 6.53
C CYS A 93 3.20 -1.09 6.84
N ALA A 94 3.01 -1.88 7.89
CA ALA A 94 1.71 -2.37 8.31
C ALA A 94 0.74 -1.23 8.66
N ASP A 95 1.20 -0.26 9.46
CA ASP A 95 0.40 0.91 9.80
C ASP A 95 -0.01 1.74 8.57
N ALA A 96 0.91 1.94 7.62
CA ALA A 96 0.62 2.66 6.38
C ALA A 96 -0.39 1.89 5.51
N CYS A 97 -0.20 0.58 5.38
CA CYS A 97 -1.09 -0.32 4.65
C CYS A 97 -2.51 -0.29 5.22
N PHE A 98 -2.69 -0.40 6.54
CA PHE A 98 -4.03 -0.38 7.13
C PHE A 98 -4.72 0.97 6.97
N LYS A 99 -3.99 2.08 7.11
CA LYS A 99 -4.55 3.42 6.83
C LYS A 99 -4.98 3.56 5.37
N CYS A 100 -4.18 3.06 4.44
CA CYS A 100 -4.51 3.07 3.01
C CYS A 100 -5.72 2.20 2.69
N ALA A 101 -5.81 1.01 3.30
CA ALA A 101 -6.95 0.12 3.13
C ALA A 101 -8.27 0.78 3.55
N GLU A 102 -8.30 1.40 4.73
CA GLU A 102 -9.49 2.11 5.22
C GLU A 102 -9.86 3.29 4.31
N ALA A 103 -8.88 4.11 3.91
CA ALA A 103 -9.13 5.24 3.01
C ALA A 103 -9.64 4.79 1.62
N CYS A 104 -9.15 3.66 1.10
CA CYS A 104 -9.63 3.11 -0.17
C CYS A 104 -11.07 2.60 -0.06
N LYS A 105 -11.47 1.99 1.06
CA LYS A 105 -12.83 1.51 1.29
C LYS A 105 -13.88 2.62 1.30
N GLU A 106 -13.51 3.85 1.66
CA GLU A 106 -14.43 4.98 1.68
C GLU A 106 -14.95 5.38 0.29
N ILE A 107 -14.20 5.05 -0.77
CA ILE A 107 -14.56 5.39 -2.15
C ILE A 107 -14.78 4.17 -3.05
N ALA A 108 -14.61 2.98 -2.51
CA ALA A 108 -14.80 1.70 -3.20
C ALA A 108 -16.28 1.41 -3.46
#